data_AF-A0A0S7YMJ2-F1
#
_entry.id   AF-A0A0S7YMJ2-F1
#
_cell.length_a   1.000
_cell.length_b   1.000
_cell.length_c   1.000
_cell.angle_alpha   90.00
_cell.angle_beta   90.00
_cell.angle_gamma   90.00
#
_symmetry.space_group_name_H-M   'P 1'
#
loop_
_entity.id
_entity.type
_entity.pdbx_description
1 polymer ?
#
loop_
_entity_poly.entity_id
_entity_poly.type
_entity_poly.pdbx_seq_one_letter_code
_entity_poly.pdbx_strand_id
1 'polypeptide(L)' 'MKDIILTCVQCEADFVFSGSDRLRYERLGFSEPLRCPQCRHHKSKPNDEGERKNLETKKKHYRLKYY' A
#
# COMPACT_ATOMS: atom_id res chain seq x y z
N MET A 1 -3.20 -2.57 26.01
CA MET A 1 -1.93 -2.30 25.31
C MET A 1 -1.72 -0.80 25.23
N LYS A 2 -0.50 -0.31 25.37
CA LYS A 2 -0.18 1.12 25.32
C LYS A 2 0.11 1.56 23.89
N ASP A 3 -0.21 2.80 23.58
CA ASP A 3 0.18 3.45 22.34
C ASP A 3 1.68 3.73 22.37
N ILE A 4 2.36 3.47 21.26
CA ILE A 4 3.78 3.75 21.10
C ILE A 4 3.99 4.63 19.87
N ILE A 5 5.06 5.41 19.89
CA ILE A 5 5.47 6.22 18.75
C ILE A 5 6.58 5.46 18.02
N LEU A 6 6.42 5.28 16.71
CA LEU A 6 7.40 4.63 15.84
C LEU A 6 7.87 5.61 14.77
N THR A 7 9.13 5.53 14.39
CA THR A 7 9.71 6.38 13.34
C THR A 7 9.67 5.64 12.00
N CYS A 8 9.16 6.32 10.96
CA CYS A 8 9.07 5.75 9.61
C CYS A 8 10.44 5.67 8.93
N VAL A 9 10.82 4.50 8.43
CA VAL A 9 12.10 4.31 7.69
C VAL A 9 12.18 5.07 6.34
N GLN A 10 11.04 5.53 5.81
CA GLN A 10 10.98 6.14 4.48
C GLN A 10 10.90 7.67 4.50
N CYS A 11 10.19 8.23 5.47
CA CYS A 11 9.99 9.68 5.56
C CYS A 11 10.46 10.25 6.89
N GLU A 12 11.06 9.42 7.75
CA GLU A 12 11.62 9.79 9.07
C GLU A 12 10.60 10.47 10.01
N ALA A 13 9.32 10.37 9.68
CA ALA A 13 8.24 10.93 10.48
C ALA A 13 7.83 9.96 11.58
N ASP A 14 7.61 10.51 12.76
CA ASP A 14 7.05 9.80 13.90
C ASP A 14 5.54 9.59 13.71
N PHE A 15 5.07 8.36 13.93
CA PHE A 15 3.66 8.02 13.85
C PHE A 15 3.22 7.21 15.07
N VAL A 16 1.97 7.39 15.46
CA VAL A 16 1.38 6.67 16.59
C VAL A 16 0.96 5.29 16.13
N PHE A 17 1.50 4.26 16.79
CA PHE A 17 1.08 2.89 16.66
C PHE A 17 0.24 2.53 17.89
N SER A 18 -1.09 2.50 17.68
CA SER A 18 -2.06 2.35 18.75
C SER A 18 -2.04 0.95 19.36
N GLY A 19 -2.45 0.84 20.63
CA GLY A 19 -2.58 -0.46 21.28
C GLY A 19 -3.59 -1.40 20.60
N SER A 20 -4.61 -0.85 19.94
CA SER A 20 -5.60 -1.63 19.16
C SER A 20 -5.02 -2.16 17.85
N ASP A 21 -4.17 -1.37 17.17
CA ASP A 21 -3.45 -1.83 15.98
C ASP A 21 -2.48 -2.97 16.33
N ARG A 22 -1.75 -2.87 17.44
CA ARG A 22 -0.88 -3.96 17.93
C ARG A 22 -1.63 -5.28 18.10
N LEU A 23 -2.76 -5.24 18.80
CA LEU A 23 -3.61 -6.43 19.00
C LEU A 23 -4.15 -7.01 17.69
N ARG A 24 -4.38 -6.16 16.68
CA ARG A 24 -4.79 -6.62 15.34
C ARG A 24 -3.63 -7.31 14.62
N TYR A 25 -2.43 -6.74 14.69
CA TYR A 25 -1.24 -7.32 14.06
C TYR A 25 -0.85 -8.65 14.70
N GLU A 26 -0.85 -8.73 16.03
CA GLU A 26 -0.57 -9.97 16.76
C GLU A 26 -1.57 -11.08 16.44
N ARG A 27 -2.88 -10.76 16.40
CA ARG A 27 -3.92 -11.75 16.03
C ARG A 27 -3.76 -12.29 14.60
N LEU A 28 -3.19 -11.49 13.72
CA LEU A 28 -2.92 -11.88 12.34
C LEU A 28 -1.53 -12.51 12.15
N GLY A 29 -0.70 -12.56 13.20
CA GLY A 29 0.68 -13.03 13.12
C GLY A 29 1.62 -12.10 12.34
N PHE A 30 1.30 -10.80 12.24
CA PHE A 30 2.13 -9.81 11.57
C PHE A 30 3.09 -9.12 12.54
N SER A 31 4.26 -8.73 12.03
CA SER A 31 5.25 -7.91 12.73
C SER A 31 4.89 -6.42 12.69
N GLU A 32 5.47 -5.64 13.61
CA GLU A 32 5.26 -4.20 13.71
C GLU A 32 5.61 -3.45 12.40
N PRO A 33 4.84 -2.41 12.03
CA PRO A 33 5.09 -1.68 10.80
C PRO A 33 6.31 -0.76 10.92
N LEU A 34 7.24 -0.86 9.97
CA LEU A 34 8.39 0.04 9.84
C LEU A 34 8.08 1.34 9.05
N ARG A 35 6.90 1.39 8.42
CA ARG A 35 6.47 2.52 7.57
C ARG A 35 5.17 3.10 8.09
N CYS A 36 5.08 4.42 8.07
CA CYS A 36 3.86 5.13 8.44
C CYS A 36 2.71 4.82 7.45
N PRO A 37 1.44 5.06 7.85
CA PRO A 37 0.26 4.81 7.00
C PRO A 37 0.32 5.56 5.67
N GLN A 38 0.85 6.79 5.67
CA GLN A 38 1.07 7.61 4.48
C GLN A 38 1.98 6.89 3.47
N CYS A 39 3.21 6.54 3.87
CA CYS A 39 4.15 5.84 2.99
C CYS A 39 3.63 4.47 2.52
N ARG A 40 2.82 3.78 3.34
CA ARG A 40 2.18 2.52 2.93
C ARG A 40 1.14 2.73 1.83
N HIS A 41 0.36 3.80 1.90
CA HIS A 41 -0.65 4.14 0.89
C HIS A 41 -0.07 4.68 -0.42
N HIS A 42 1.10 5.31 -0.37
CA HIS A 42 1.77 5.85 -1.56
C HIS A 42 2.20 4.79 -2.59
N LYS A 43 2.14 3.50 -2.26
CA LYS A 43 2.36 2.43 -3.23
C LYS A 43 1.15 2.11 -4.12
N SER A 44 -0.04 2.63 -3.82
CA SER A 44 -1.29 2.20 -4.47
C SER A 44 -2.10 3.35 -5.06
N LYS A 45 -1.44 4.29 -5.74
CA LYS A 45 -2.10 5.06 -6.79
C LYS A 45 -1.48 4.62 -8.12
N PRO A 46 -2.16 3.80 -8.94
CA PRO A 46 -1.88 3.90 -10.36
C PRO A 46 -2.14 5.36 -10.71
N ASN A 47 -1.12 6.07 -11.18
CA ASN A 47 -1.41 7.29 -11.94
C ASN A 47 -2.41 6.87 -13.03
N ASP A 48 -3.51 7.61 -13.17
CA ASP A 48 -4.59 7.36 -14.14
C ASP A 48 -4.04 7.08 -15.57
N GLU A 49 -2.84 7.59 -15.88
CA GLU A 49 -2.06 7.30 -17.08
C GLU A 49 -1.65 5.82 -17.29
N GLY A 50 -1.41 5.07 -16.21
CA GLY A 50 -1.00 3.66 -16.28
C GLY A 50 -2.13 2.72 -16.68
N GLU A 51 -3.38 3.02 -16.25
CA GLU A 51 -4.56 2.23 -16.62
C GLU A 51 -4.97 2.46 -18.08
N ARG A 52 -4.86 3.68 -18.60
CA ARG A 52 -5.16 3.99 -20.01
C ARG A 52 -4.28 3.20 -20.98
N LYS A 53 -2.98 3.07 -20.70
CA LYS A 53 -2.03 2.31 -21.53
C LYS A 53 -2.32 0.81 -21.54
N ASN A 54 -2.75 0.27 -20.39
CA ASN A 54 -3.09 -1.15 -20.25
C ASN A 54 -4.37 -1.51 -21.02
N LEU A 55 -5.39 -0.63 -20.97
CA LEU A 55 -6.64 -0.83 -21.71
C LEU A 55 -6.42 -0.80 -23.24
N GLU A 56 -5.58 0.11 -23.74
CA GLU A 56 -5.27 0.22 -25.17
C GLU A 56 -4.54 -1.03 -25.69
N THR A 57 -3.56 -1.51 -24.92
CA THR A 57 -2.80 -2.73 -25.24
C THR A 57 -3.73 -3.97 -25.25
N LYS A 58 -4.66 -4.05 -24.28
CA LYS A 58 -5.67 -5.13 -24.21
C LYS A 58 -6.64 -5.09 -25.40
N LYS A 59 -7.07 -3.90 -25.84
CA LYS A 59 -7.92 -3.73 -27.04
C LYS A 59 -7.19 -4.18 -28.32
N LYS A 60 -5.90 -3.86 -28.48
CA LYS A 60 -5.09 -4.30 -29.63
C LYS A 60 -4.95 -5.82 -29.69
N HIS A 61 -4.64 -6.47 -28.56
CA HIS A 61 -4.53 -7.92 -28.49
C HIS A 61 -5.86 -8.62 -28.83
N TYR A 62 -6.99 -8.10 -28.31
CA TYR A 62 -8.30 -8.67 -28.64
C TYR A 62 -8.61 -8.52 -30.14
N ARG A 63 -8.32 -7.37 -30.75
CA ARG A 63 -8.53 -7.17 -32.19
C ARG A 63 -7.72 -8.16 -33.05
N LEU A 64 -6.47 -8.43 -32.69
CA LEU A 64 -5.60 -9.35 -33.44
C LEU A 64 -5.96 -10.83 -33.26
N LYS A 65 -6.60 -11.21 -32.15
CA LYS A 65 -6.92 -12.61 -31.85
C LYS A 65 -8.17 -13.12 -32.61
N TYR A 66 -9.06 -12.22 -33.00
CA TYR A 66 -10.37 -12.56 -33.59
C TYR A 66 -10.54 -12.07 -35.04
N TYR A 67 -9.46 -11.67 -35.70
CA TYR A 67 -9.40 -11.35 -37.14
C TYR A 67 -8.42 -12.26 -37.86
#